data_AF-A0A016UJ89-F1
#
_entry.id   AF-A0A016UJ89-F1
#
_cell.length_a   1.000
_cell.length_b   1.000
_cell.length_c   1.000
_cell.angle_alpha   90.00
_cell.angle_beta   90.00
_cell.angle_gamma   90.00
#
_symmetry.space_group_name_H-M   'P 1'
#
loop_
_entity.id
_entity.type
_entity.pdbx_description
1 polymer ?
#
loop_
_entity_poly.entity_id
_entity_poly.type
_entity_poly.pdbx_seq_one_letter_code
_entity_poly.pdbx_strand_id
1 'polypeptide(L)'
;MSKYWRYRILTNQPCEDEVLNDSTKAKLVLDDPSDFRVPRSSSAAPRITSASNPTHEPTPAEPPAAPAPQVQNATSSTSSNFETLRFHQMTGRHVSLNTMRNMASRCSSEYTQGYVFSERPIRNNEKVVIEVVSVQQLYKGGLAFGVTCCDPSTLRSTDLPDDSSDLIEMPQYWVGIKDIALQPRVNTVLSFWITDAGEVKFEKDQGVARTVLHVDNSLPLYMYFDLYGSTQAIKLRGTVFS
;
A
#
# COMPACT_ATOMS: atom_id res chain seq x y z
N MET A 1 -25.22 5.65 -15.46
CA MET A 1 -24.61 4.44 -16.04
C MET A 1 -23.12 4.69 -16.13
N SER A 2 -22.34 4.28 -15.12
CA SER A 2 -20.89 4.45 -15.14
C SER A 2 -20.30 3.40 -16.07
N LYS A 3 -19.56 3.86 -17.08
CA LYS A 3 -18.89 3.00 -18.07
C LYS A 3 -17.52 2.68 -17.48
N TYR A 4 -17.27 1.42 -17.12
CA TYR A 4 -15.98 0.98 -16.62
C TYR A 4 -14.94 1.05 -17.75
N TRP A 5 -13.86 1.81 -17.56
CA TRP A 5 -12.70 1.81 -18.45
C TRP A 5 -11.49 1.33 -17.64
N ARG A 6 -10.91 0.18 -17.98
CA ARG A 6 -9.59 -0.23 -17.49
C ARG A 6 -8.54 0.30 -18.46
N TYR A 7 -7.66 1.19 -17.99
CA TYR A 7 -6.44 1.52 -18.73
C TYR A 7 -5.34 0.52 -18.36
N ARG A 8 -4.81 -0.19 -19.36
CA ARG A 8 -3.51 -0.86 -19.28
C ARG A 8 -2.40 0.18 -19.50
N ILE A 9 -1.33 0.11 -18.72
CA ILE A 9 -0.22 1.09 -18.55
C ILE A 9 0.30 1.70 -19.87
N LEU A 10 0.55 3.04 -19.87
CA LEU A 10 1.12 3.83 -20.98
C LEU A 10 2.65 4.04 -20.92
N THR A 11 3.41 3.28 -20.14
CA THR A 11 4.86 3.50 -20.02
C THR A 11 5.67 2.22 -20.08
N ASN A 12 6.03 1.83 -21.30
CA ASN A 12 7.34 1.22 -21.56
C ASN A 12 8.03 2.11 -22.61
N GLN A 13 8.72 3.15 -22.17
CA GLN A 13 9.79 3.75 -22.97
C GLN A 13 11.11 3.50 -22.25
N PRO A 14 12.02 2.69 -22.81
CA PRO A 14 13.43 2.81 -22.51
C PRO A 14 13.94 4.13 -23.09
N CYS A 15 14.80 4.81 -22.35
CA CYS A 15 15.51 5.98 -22.80
C CYS A 15 16.68 5.51 -23.69
N GLU A 16 16.53 5.52 -25.02
CA GLU A 16 17.66 5.49 -25.98
C GLU A 16 17.34 6.34 -27.22
N ASP A 17 18.38 6.99 -27.73
CA ASP A 17 18.38 8.00 -28.78
C ASP A 17 18.02 7.47 -30.20
N GLU A 18 17.40 8.35 -30.99
CA GLU A 18 17.22 8.41 -32.46
C GLU A 18 16.40 7.36 -33.26
N VAL A 19 15.31 7.89 -33.85
CA VAL A 19 14.78 7.75 -35.23
C VAL A 19 14.73 6.37 -35.91
N LEU A 20 13.51 5.83 -36.12
CA LEU A 20 12.85 5.67 -37.45
C LEU A 20 11.48 4.95 -37.31
N ASN A 21 10.51 5.41 -38.09
CA ASN A 21 9.21 4.79 -38.43
C ASN A 21 9.11 3.26 -38.23
N ASP A 22 8.12 2.80 -37.46
CA ASP A 22 6.94 2.08 -37.98
C ASP A 22 5.90 1.84 -36.84
N SER A 23 4.66 1.62 -37.22
CA SER A 23 3.44 1.56 -36.42
C SER A 23 3.50 0.64 -35.18
N THR A 24 3.43 1.20 -33.97
CA THR A 24 3.11 0.43 -32.74
C THR A 24 1.75 0.85 -32.20
N LYS A 25 0.70 0.21 -32.69
CA LYS A 25 -0.68 0.36 -32.18
C LYS A 25 -0.79 -0.31 -30.81
N ALA A 26 -1.18 0.47 -29.79
CA ALA A 26 -1.71 -0.08 -28.54
C ALA A 26 -2.94 -0.96 -28.83
N LYS A 27 -2.99 -2.16 -28.26
CA LYS A 27 -4.15 -3.06 -28.38
C LYS A 27 -5.16 -2.72 -27.29
N LEU A 28 -6.25 -2.06 -27.69
CA LEU A 28 -7.46 -1.92 -26.86
C LEU A 28 -8.03 -3.33 -26.62
N VAL A 29 -8.15 -3.74 -25.36
CA VAL A 29 -8.99 -4.88 -24.98
C VAL A 29 -10.18 -4.30 -24.25
N LEU A 30 -11.34 -4.39 -24.89
CA LEU A 30 -12.64 -4.00 -24.34
C LEU A 30 -13.26 -5.28 -23.77
N ASP A 31 -13.30 -5.43 -22.45
CA ASP A 31 -14.06 -6.53 -21.84
C ASP A 31 -15.55 -6.14 -21.77
N ASP A 32 -16.42 -7.07 -22.16
CA ASP A 32 -17.87 -6.88 -22.13
C ASP A 32 -18.38 -6.87 -20.66
N PRO A 33 -19.11 -5.84 -20.23
CA PRO A 33 -19.64 -5.73 -18.87
C PRO A 33 -20.64 -6.84 -18.48
N SER A 34 -21.09 -7.67 -19.42
CA SER A 34 -22.03 -8.78 -19.20
C SER A 34 -21.45 -9.98 -18.44
N ASP A 35 -20.13 -10.17 -18.49
CA ASP A 35 -19.50 -11.43 -18.08
C ASP A 35 -19.19 -11.54 -16.57
N PHE A 36 -19.45 -10.49 -15.79
CA PHE A 36 -19.00 -10.44 -14.39
C PHE A 36 -20.17 -10.44 -13.39
N ARG A 37 -20.40 -11.60 -12.76
CA ARG A 37 -21.28 -11.74 -11.59
C ARG A 37 -20.46 -12.07 -10.35
N VAL A 38 -20.45 -11.18 -9.37
CA VAL A 38 -19.75 -11.39 -8.08
C VAL A 38 -20.56 -12.37 -7.20
N PRO A 39 -19.96 -13.45 -6.67
CA PRO A 39 -20.63 -14.32 -5.70
C PRO A 39 -20.78 -13.63 -4.34
N ARG A 40 -22.00 -13.63 -3.79
CA ARG A 40 -22.26 -13.24 -2.39
C ARG A 40 -21.78 -14.36 -1.46
N SER A 41 -20.88 -14.06 -0.52
CA SER A 41 -20.55 -14.99 0.57
C SER A 41 -21.66 -15.00 1.63
N SER A 42 -22.17 -16.19 1.92
CA SER A 42 -23.15 -16.45 2.98
C SER A 42 -22.45 -16.52 4.35
N SER A 43 -22.98 -15.75 5.30
CA SER A 43 -22.57 -15.69 6.71
C SER A 43 -22.92 -16.98 7.47
N ALA A 44 -21.95 -17.52 8.22
CA ALA A 44 -22.20 -18.38 9.37
C ALA A 44 -21.05 -18.25 10.40
N ALA A 45 -21.37 -17.74 11.59
CA ALA A 45 -20.46 -17.65 12.74
C ALA A 45 -20.65 -18.87 13.67
N PRO A 46 -19.60 -19.35 14.38
CA PRO A 46 -19.80 -20.24 15.53
C PRO A 46 -19.63 -19.53 16.88
N ARG A 47 -20.34 -20.12 17.84
CA ARG A 47 -20.77 -19.61 19.15
C ARG A 47 -19.87 -20.14 20.28
N ILE A 48 -19.70 -19.31 21.31
CA ILE A 48 -18.98 -19.55 22.58
C ILE A 48 -19.66 -20.65 23.42
N THR A 49 -18.88 -21.46 24.14
CA THR A 49 -19.31 -22.21 25.33
C THR A 49 -18.27 -22.10 26.47
N SER A 50 -18.76 -22.28 27.69
CA SER A 50 -18.30 -21.74 28.97
C SER A 50 -17.96 -22.80 30.04
N ALA A 51 -17.43 -22.32 31.19
CA ALA A 51 -17.27 -22.95 32.53
C ALA A 51 -15.95 -23.74 32.75
N SER A 52 -15.27 -23.74 33.90
CA SER A 52 -15.64 -23.50 35.32
C SER A 52 -14.37 -23.34 36.20
N ASN A 53 -14.51 -22.68 37.37
CA ASN A 53 -13.50 -22.49 38.44
C ASN A 53 -13.68 -23.53 39.58
N PRO A 54 -12.69 -23.74 40.50
CA PRO A 54 -12.87 -23.23 41.87
C PRO A 54 -11.61 -22.78 42.67
N THR A 55 -11.81 -21.68 43.41
CA THR A 55 -11.48 -21.29 44.81
C THR A 55 -10.29 -21.87 45.61
N HIS A 56 -9.39 -20.99 46.12
CA HIS A 56 -9.13 -20.77 47.58
C HIS A 56 -8.17 -19.58 47.89
N GLU A 57 -8.56 -18.75 48.87
CA GLU A 57 -7.87 -17.62 49.56
C GLU A 57 -6.90 -18.10 50.68
N PRO A 58 -6.12 -17.27 51.44
CA PRO A 58 -6.27 -15.81 51.72
C PRO A 58 -4.98 -14.93 51.73
N THR A 59 -5.22 -13.60 51.75
CA THR A 59 -4.26 -12.48 51.90
C THR A 59 -3.81 -12.28 53.36
N PRO A 60 -2.66 -11.62 53.64
CA PRO A 60 -2.76 -10.37 54.41
C PRO A 60 -1.73 -9.23 54.08
N ALA A 61 -2.28 -8.01 54.11
CA ALA A 61 -1.72 -6.72 54.57
C ALA A 61 -0.61 -5.94 53.79
N GLU A 62 -0.96 -4.71 53.43
CA GLU A 62 -0.15 -3.56 52.93
C GLU A 62 -0.07 -2.48 54.05
N PRO A 63 1.05 -1.71 54.22
CA PRO A 63 1.15 -0.27 53.79
C PRO A 63 2.59 0.28 53.58
N PRO A 64 2.84 1.59 53.27
CA PRO A 64 2.22 2.49 52.28
C PRO A 64 3.25 3.25 51.36
N ALA A 65 2.71 3.83 50.28
CA ALA A 65 3.13 4.91 49.37
C ALA A 65 4.50 5.64 49.46
N ALA A 66 5.11 5.87 48.27
CA ALA A 66 5.93 7.04 47.96
C ALA A 66 5.74 7.48 46.48
N PRO A 67 5.59 8.79 46.17
CA PRO A 67 5.39 9.28 44.80
C PRO A 67 6.72 9.47 44.07
N ALA A 68 6.85 8.90 42.86
CA ALA A 68 7.99 9.16 41.98
C ALA A 68 7.73 10.39 41.08
N PRO A 69 8.74 11.26 40.86
CA PRO A 69 8.57 12.55 40.19
C PRO A 69 8.26 12.43 38.69
N GLN A 70 7.33 13.26 38.23
CA GLN A 70 6.97 13.41 36.83
C GLN A 70 8.14 13.96 36.02
N VAL A 71 8.71 13.13 35.14
CA VAL A 71 9.63 13.59 34.09
C VAL A 71 8.78 14.13 32.93
N GLN A 72 8.64 15.45 32.87
CA GLN A 72 8.08 16.14 31.71
C GLN A 72 9.05 16.00 30.54
N ASN A 73 8.86 14.98 29.71
CA ASN A 73 9.50 14.95 28.40
C ASN A 73 8.79 15.96 27.50
N ALA A 74 9.36 17.17 27.43
CA ALA A 74 9.09 18.11 26.36
C ALA A 74 9.67 17.53 25.05
N THR A 75 8.88 16.72 24.35
CA THR A 75 9.12 16.48 22.93
C THR A 75 8.52 17.63 22.14
N SER A 76 9.39 18.50 21.66
CA SER A 76 9.15 19.49 20.62
C SER A 76 8.57 18.82 19.37
N SER A 77 7.25 18.75 19.29
CA SER A 77 6.55 18.39 18.07
C SER A 77 6.73 19.54 17.08
N THR A 78 7.69 19.40 16.17
CA THR A 78 7.55 20.03 14.85
C THR A 78 6.29 19.42 14.26
N SER A 79 5.18 20.16 14.31
CA SER A 79 3.89 19.77 13.75
C SER A 79 4.02 19.68 12.24
N SER A 80 4.55 18.57 11.75
CA SER A 80 4.44 18.20 10.35
C SER A 80 2.94 18.02 10.09
N ASN A 81 2.37 18.77 9.15
CA ASN A 81 0.93 18.84 8.84
C ASN A 81 0.33 17.53 8.29
N PHE A 82 0.91 16.37 8.60
CA PHE A 82 0.47 15.07 8.12
C PHE A 82 -0.63 14.49 9.01
N GLU A 83 -1.75 14.11 8.40
CA GLU A 83 -2.71 13.21 9.02
C GLU A 83 -2.11 11.79 9.04
N THR A 84 -2.34 11.06 10.14
CA THR A 84 -1.80 9.71 10.31
C THR A 84 -2.44 8.73 9.33
N LEU A 85 -1.59 8.00 8.60
CA LEU A 85 -1.96 6.83 7.82
C LEU A 85 -0.96 5.71 8.11
N ARG A 86 -1.46 4.49 8.28
CA ARG A 86 -0.64 3.29 8.48
C ARG A 86 -0.82 2.30 7.32
N PHE A 87 0.06 1.32 7.27
CA PHE A 87 -0.12 0.12 6.47
C PHE A 87 -1.17 -0.79 7.12
N HIS A 88 -2.02 -1.41 6.32
CA HIS A 88 -2.93 -2.45 6.78
C HIS A 88 -2.15 -3.64 7.38
N GLN A 89 -2.77 -4.38 8.30
CA GLN A 89 -2.11 -5.52 8.94
C GLN A 89 -1.91 -6.72 8.00
N MET A 90 -2.77 -6.85 7.00
CA MET A 90 -2.59 -7.80 5.89
C MET A 90 -1.45 -7.32 4.98
N THR A 91 -0.44 -8.17 4.83
CA THR A 91 0.72 -7.95 3.97
C THR A 91 1.01 -9.19 3.12
N GLY A 92 1.91 -9.04 2.16
CA GLY A 92 2.55 -10.18 1.51
C GLY A 92 3.37 -11.01 2.50
N ARG A 93 3.61 -12.28 2.13
CA ARG A 93 4.23 -13.29 3.01
C ARG A 93 5.62 -12.93 3.52
N HIS A 94 6.35 -12.08 2.79
CA HIS A 94 7.74 -11.76 3.08
C HIS A 94 7.94 -10.36 3.65
N VAL A 95 6.85 -9.70 4.09
CA VAL A 95 6.90 -8.37 4.68
C VAL A 95 6.68 -8.44 6.19
N SER A 96 7.45 -7.64 6.92
CA SER A 96 7.20 -7.33 8.32
C SER A 96 6.86 -5.85 8.49
N LEU A 97 5.94 -5.56 9.42
CA LEU A 97 5.60 -4.21 9.83
C LEU A 97 6.21 -3.89 11.19
N ASN A 98 6.58 -2.64 11.42
CA ASN A 98 6.90 -2.18 12.77
C ASN A 98 5.65 -2.08 13.66
N THR A 99 5.82 -1.88 14.96
CA THR A 99 4.72 -1.79 15.94
C THR A 99 3.68 -0.73 15.58
N MET A 100 4.11 0.40 15.03
CA MET A 100 3.21 1.49 14.63
C MET A 100 2.54 1.27 13.27
N ARG A 101 2.86 0.18 12.56
CA ARG A 101 2.46 -0.11 11.18
C ARG A 101 2.74 1.04 10.19
N ASN A 102 3.69 1.92 10.48
CA ASN A 102 4.07 3.01 9.58
C ASN A 102 5.36 2.72 8.83
N MET A 103 6.00 1.58 9.09
CA MET A 103 7.18 1.11 8.35
C MET A 103 6.98 -0.34 7.95
N ALA A 104 7.30 -0.66 6.70
CA ALA A 104 7.23 -1.99 6.13
C ALA A 104 8.59 -2.38 5.54
N SER A 105 9.02 -3.60 5.81
CA SER A 105 10.30 -4.15 5.35
C SER A 105 10.10 -5.54 4.79
N ARG A 106 10.56 -5.78 3.56
CA ARG A 106 10.68 -7.13 3.00
C ARG A 106 11.84 -7.87 3.70
N CYS A 107 11.78 -9.20 3.78
CA CYS A 107 12.91 -10.03 4.21
C CYS A 107 14.09 -9.93 3.23
N SER A 108 15.33 -9.84 3.71
CA SER A 108 16.50 -9.59 2.84
C SER A 108 16.88 -10.75 1.93
N SER A 109 16.41 -11.98 2.23
CA SER A 109 16.63 -13.19 1.42
C SER A 109 15.53 -13.47 0.40
N GLU A 110 14.44 -12.70 0.43
CA GLU A 110 13.25 -12.92 -0.40
C GLU A 110 13.12 -11.82 -1.43
N TYR A 111 12.46 -12.06 -2.57
CA TYR A 111 12.28 -11.07 -3.65
C TYR A 111 10.87 -10.98 -4.22
N THR A 112 9.95 -11.80 -3.72
CA THR A 112 8.52 -11.83 -4.09
C THR A 112 7.66 -11.50 -2.89
N GLN A 113 6.35 -11.35 -3.10
CA GLN A 113 5.37 -11.22 -2.01
C GLN A 113 5.69 -10.03 -1.07
N GLY A 114 6.15 -8.92 -1.65
CA GLY A 114 6.52 -7.69 -0.96
C GLY A 114 5.34 -6.76 -0.65
N TYR A 115 4.10 -7.26 -0.70
CA TYR A 115 2.89 -6.44 -0.69
C TYR A 115 2.62 -5.74 0.65
N VAL A 116 2.21 -4.48 0.56
CA VAL A 116 1.58 -3.72 1.64
C VAL A 116 0.45 -2.86 1.08
N PHE A 117 -0.52 -2.53 1.93
CA PHE A 117 -1.72 -1.79 1.57
C PHE A 117 -1.93 -0.61 2.52
N SER A 118 -2.60 0.45 2.08
CA SER A 118 -3.11 1.47 3.01
C SER A 118 -4.11 0.85 3.98
N GLU A 119 -4.13 1.30 5.24
CA GLU A 119 -5.05 0.72 6.25
C GLU A 119 -6.53 1.04 6.00
N ARG A 120 -6.81 2.00 5.13
CA ARG A 120 -8.16 2.43 4.73
C ARG A 120 -8.17 2.88 3.27
N PRO A 121 -9.37 3.06 2.67
CA PRO A 121 -9.49 3.76 1.40
C PRO A 121 -8.90 5.17 1.47
N ILE A 122 -8.28 5.60 0.37
CA ILE A 122 -7.71 6.93 0.20
C ILE A 122 -8.76 7.82 -0.48
N ARG A 123 -8.98 9.01 0.06
CA ARG A 123 -9.91 9.98 -0.53
C ARG A 123 -9.30 10.64 -1.76
N ASN A 124 -10.14 11.16 -2.64
CA ASN A 124 -9.66 12.02 -3.71
C ASN A 124 -8.91 13.22 -3.14
N ASN A 125 -7.85 13.61 -3.82
CA ASN A 125 -6.91 14.68 -3.49
C ASN A 125 -6.19 14.48 -2.14
N GLU A 126 -6.30 13.31 -1.52
CA GLU A 126 -5.51 12.92 -0.35
C GLU A 126 -4.14 12.40 -0.80
N LYS A 127 -3.10 13.20 -0.58
CA LYS A 127 -1.71 12.89 -0.94
C LYS A 127 -1.05 12.03 0.11
N VAL A 128 -0.86 10.76 -0.22
CA VAL A 128 -0.09 9.78 0.55
C VAL A 128 1.40 9.98 0.31
N VAL A 129 2.18 10.14 1.38
CA VAL A 129 3.62 10.36 1.30
C VAL A 129 4.36 9.22 1.97
N ILE A 130 5.25 8.58 1.20
CA ILE A 130 6.17 7.55 1.69
C ILE A 130 7.62 7.99 1.53
N GLU A 131 8.49 7.36 2.30
CA GLU A 131 9.93 7.52 2.26
C GLU A 131 10.59 6.15 2.11
N VAL A 132 11.58 6.05 1.22
CA VAL A 132 12.43 4.87 1.11
C VAL A 132 13.45 4.89 2.25
N VAL A 133 13.36 3.93 3.16
CA VAL A 133 14.22 3.90 4.37
C VAL A 133 15.36 2.88 4.27
N SER A 134 15.23 1.87 3.40
CA SER A 134 16.30 0.91 3.14
C SER A 134 16.24 0.38 1.71
N VAL A 135 17.41 0.14 1.14
CA VAL A 135 17.60 -0.39 -0.21
C VAL A 135 18.64 -1.50 -0.21
N GLN A 136 18.52 -2.44 -1.15
CA GLN A 136 19.44 -3.56 -1.34
C GLN A 136 19.95 -3.56 -2.79
N GLN A 137 21.16 -3.02 -2.99
CA GLN A 137 21.70 -2.73 -4.33
C GLN A 137 21.97 -3.98 -5.20
N LEU A 138 21.97 -5.18 -4.62
CA LEU A 138 22.16 -6.42 -5.37
C LEU A 138 20.99 -6.72 -6.32
N TYR A 139 19.79 -6.20 -6.03
CA TYR A 139 18.60 -6.42 -6.84
C TYR A 139 18.38 -5.29 -7.84
N LYS A 140 18.06 -5.65 -9.09
CA LYS A 140 17.60 -4.71 -10.12
C LYS A 140 16.10 -4.42 -9.97
N GLY A 141 15.67 -3.28 -10.51
CA GLY A 141 14.31 -2.78 -10.37
C GLY A 141 14.09 -2.04 -9.04
N GLY A 142 12.84 -1.72 -8.74
CA GLY A 142 12.43 -0.99 -7.56
C GLY A 142 10.98 -1.21 -7.21
N LEU A 143 10.49 -0.40 -6.28
CA LEU A 143 9.13 -0.40 -5.78
C LEU A 143 8.10 -0.47 -6.94
N ALA A 144 7.13 -1.38 -6.84
CA ALA A 144 5.91 -1.28 -7.64
C ALA A 144 4.80 -0.64 -6.80
N PHE A 145 3.90 0.07 -7.45
CA PHE A 145 2.81 0.81 -6.81
C PHE A 145 1.54 0.62 -7.61
N GLY A 146 0.40 0.38 -6.97
CA GLY A 146 -0.87 0.39 -7.67
C GLY A 146 -2.04 0.77 -6.77
N VAL A 147 -3.24 0.65 -7.35
CA VAL A 147 -4.51 0.96 -6.67
C VAL A 147 -5.41 -0.26 -6.79
N THR A 148 -6.21 -0.53 -5.76
CA THR A 148 -7.14 -1.66 -5.73
C THR A 148 -8.45 -1.26 -5.07
N CYS A 149 -9.55 -1.88 -5.50
CA CYS A 149 -10.84 -1.78 -4.81
C CYS A 149 -11.07 -2.99 -3.89
N CYS A 150 -10.11 -3.92 -3.83
CA CYS A 150 -10.15 -5.03 -2.91
C CYS A 150 -9.84 -4.54 -1.50
N ASP A 151 -10.75 -4.81 -0.56
CA ASP A 151 -10.51 -4.51 0.85
C ASP A 151 -9.43 -5.46 1.41
N PRO A 152 -8.28 -4.95 1.88
CA PRO A 152 -7.22 -5.77 2.45
C PRO A 152 -7.65 -6.64 3.65
N SER A 153 -8.76 -6.30 4.31
CA SER A 153 -9.33 -7.12 5.40
C SER A 153 -9.88 -8.47 4.93
N THR A 154 -10.20 -8.59 3.64
CA THR A 154 -10.78 -9.79 3.02
C THR A 154 -9.75 -10.71 2.38
N LEU A 155 -8.51 -10.25 2.29
CA LEU A 155 -7.41 -10.94 1.62
C LEU A 155 -6.60 -11.79 2.58
N ARG A 156 -6.05 -12.88 2.06
CA ARG A 156 -4.94 -13.63 2.66
C ARG A 156 -3.72 -13.50 1.79
N SER A 157 -2.53 -13.64 2.36
CA SER A 157 -1.28 -13.55 1.59
C SER A 157 -1.17 -14.63 0.50
N THR A 158 -1.91 -15.75 0.61
CA THR A 158 -2.00 -16.80 -0.42
C THR A 158 -2.88 -16.43 -1.61
N ASP A 159 -3.71 -15.38 -1.48
CA ASP A 159 -4.59 -14.90 -2.55
C ASP A 159 -3.83 -13.93 -3.49
N LEU A 160 -2.62 -13.51 -3.12
CA LEU A 160 -1.76 -12.63 -3.92
C LEU A 160 -0.74 -13.45 -4.73
N PRO A 161 -0.49 -13.11 -6.00
CA PRO A 161 0.53 -13.76 -6.81
C PRO A 161 1.93 -13.42 -6.31
N ASP A 162 2.92 -14.26 -6.62
CA ASP A 162 4.30 -13.99 -6.22
C ASP A 162 4.88 -12.75 -6.92
N ASP A 163 4.52 -12.52 -8.18
CA ASP A 163 4.87 -11.31 -8.95
C ASP A 163 3.67 -10.37 -9.10
N SER A 164 3.85 -9.10 -8.74
CA SER A 164 2.83 -8.05 -8.87
C SER A 164 2.42 -7.74 -10.31
N SER A 165 3.20 -8.14 -11.31
CA SER A 165 2.81 -8.09 -12.72
C SER A 165 1.57 -8.93 -13.03
N ASP A 166 1.35 -10.03 -12.29
CA ASP A 166 0.23 -10.94 -12.54
C ASP A 166 -1.12 -10.37 -12.03
N LEU A 167 -1.08 -9.34 -11.19
CA LEU A 167 -2.29 -8.65 -10.70
C LEU A 167 -3.10 -7.99 -11.82
N ILE A 168 -2.52 -7.80 -13.02
CA ILE A 168 -3.20 -7.18 -14.16
C ILE A 168 -4.36 -8.04 -14.68
N GLU A 169 -4.31 -9.34 -14.43
CA GLU A 169 -5.34 -10.30 -14.81
C GLU A 169 -6.45 -10.37 -13.75
N MET A 170 -6.28 -9.72 -12.59
CA MET A 170 -7.24 -9.73 -11.50
C MET A 170 -8.18 -8.52 -11.58
N PRO A 171 -9.51 -8.72 -11.64
CA PRO A 171 -10.43 -7.63 -11.95
C PRO A 171 -10.51 -6.52 -10.89
N GLN A 172 -10.06 -6.80 -9.68
CA GLN A 172 -10.11 -5.85 -8.55
C GLN A 172 -8.84 -4.98 -8.44
N TYR A 173 -7.85 -5.20 -9.30
CA TYR A 173 -6.54 -4.56 -9.20
C TYR A 173 -6.25 -3.70 -10.43
N TRP A 174 -5.85 -2.47 -10.19
CA TRP A 174 -5.23 -1.61 -11.19
C TRP A 174 -3.73 -1.67 -10.94
N VAL A 175 -3.03 -2.43 -11.79
CA VAL A 175 -1.57 -2.51 -11.72
C VAL A 175 -0.98 -1.18 -12.11
N GLY A 176 -0.32 -0.55 -11.15
CA GLY A 176 0.53 0.58 -11.42
C GLY A 176 1.99 0.13 -11.54
N ILE A 177 2.61 0.73 -12.54
CA ILE A 177 4.03 0.97 -12.76
C ILE A 177 4.98 0.18 -11.83
N LYS A 178 5.57 -0.89 -12.39
CA LYS A 178 6.85 -1.42 -11.88
C LYS A 178 7.91 -0.33 -11.99
N ASP A 179 8.82 -0.32 -11.03
CA ASP A 179 9.96 0.60 -11.00
C ASP A 179 9.55 2.08 -10.98
N ILE A 180 8.46 2.41 -10.26
CA ILE A 180 7.93 3.79 -10.18
C ILE A 180 8.99 4.83 -9.79
N ALA A 181 9.96 4.40 -8.99
CA ALA A 181 11.21 5.10 -8.77
C ALA A 181 12.37 4.13 -9.00
N LEU A 182 12.91 4.09 -10.23
CA LEU A 182 14.10 3.32 -10.57
C LEU A 182 15.25 3.65 -9.61
N GLN A 183 15.75 2.62 -8.92
CA GLN A 183 16.88 2.67 -7.99
C GLN A 183 16.81 3.88 -7.04
N PRO A 184 15.78 3.94 -6.17
CA PRO A 184 15.64 5.07 -5.27
C PRO A 184 16.82 5.10 -4.29
N ARG A 185 17.18 6.30 -3.82
CA ARG A 185 18.15 6.43 -2.74
C ARG A 185 17.41 6.31 -1.41
N VAL A 186 18.13 5.95 -0.36
CA VAL A 186 17.59 6.13 1.00
C VAL A 186 17.23 7.61 1.19
N ASN A 187 16.11 7.86 1.86
CA ASN A 187 15.45 9.15 2.05
C ASN A 187 14.76 9.72 0.79
N THR A 188 14.70 8.99 -0.33
CA THR A 188 13.82 9.37 -1.44
C THR A 188 12.38 9.42 -0.96
N VAL A 189 11.69 10.52 -1.26
CA VAL A 189 10.28 10.76 -0.91
C VAL A 189 9.42 10.58 -2.14
N LEU A 190 8.39 9.75 -2.01
CA LEU A 190 7.42 9.48 -3.07
C LEU A 190 6.03 9.88 -2.59
N SER A 191 5.30 10.61 -3.42
CA SER A 191 3.95 11.08 -3.13
C SER A 191 2.96 10.60 -4.18
N PHE A 192 1.78 10.18 -3.74
CA PHE A 192 0.72 9.60 -4.56
C PHE A 192 -0.64 10.16 -4.17
N TRP A 193 -1.49 10.48 -5.13
CA TRP A 193 -2.89 10.85 -4.87
C TRP A 193 -3.78 10.54 -6.08
N ILE A 194 -5.09 10.48 -5.84
CA ILE A 194 -6.10 10.26 -6.88
C ILE A 194 -6.86 11.58 -7.04
N THR A 195 -6.95 12.14 -8.23
CA THR A 195 -7.75 13.36 -8.46
C THR A 195 -9.24 13.06 -8.54
N ASP A 196 -10.09 14.10 -8.47
CA ASP A 196 -11.54 13.92 -8.69
C ASP A 196 -11.87 13.39 -10.09
N ALA A 197 -10.99 13.63 -11.07
CA ALA A 197 -11.12 13.07 -12.42
C ALA A 197 -10.65 11.60 -12.53
N GLY A 198 -10.25 10.97 -11.41
CA GLY A 198 -9.75 9.60 -11.39
C GLY A 198 -8.31 9.46 -11.91
N GLU A 199 -7.55 10.55 -12.00
CA GLU A 199 -6.12 10.47 -12.36
C GLU A 199 -5.31 10.11 -11.13
N VAL A 200 -4.50 9.07 -11.20
CA VAL A 200 -3.51 8.78 -10.16
C VAL A 200 -2.26 9.57 -10.48
N LYS A 201 -1.89 10.49 -9.60
CA LYS A 201 -0.70 11.33 -9.71
C LYS A 201 0.44 10.74 -8.90
N PHE A 202 1.65 10.96 -9.39
CA PHE A 202 2.90 10.57 -8.76
C PHE A 202 3.90 11.73 -8.79
N GLU A 203 4.62 11.89 -7.70
CA GLU A 203 5.65 12.91 -7.53
C GLU A 203 6.82 12.29 -6.75
N LYS A 204 8.05 12.52 -7.23
CA LYS A 204 9.29 12.09 -6.57
C LYS A 204 10.06 13.32 -6.11
N ASP A 205 10.49 13.33 -4.86
CA ASP A 205 11.36 14.35 -4.26
C ASP A 205 10.88 15.80 -4.52
N GLN A 206 9.56 16.05 -4.45
CA GLN A 206 8.94 17.36 -4.72
C GLN A 206 9.12 17.89 -6.16
N GLY A 207 9.35 16.99 -7.11
CA GLY A 207 9.42 17.31 -8.53
C GLY A 207 8.07 17.57 -9.18
N VAL A 208 8.05 17.54 -10.52
CA VAL A 208 6.81 17.71 -11.29
C VAL A 208 5.93 16.47 -11.17
N ALA A 209 4.68 16.67 -10.77
CA ALA A 209 3.69 15.61 -10.69
C ALA A 209 3.30 15.10 -12.08
N ARG A 210 3.20 13.77 -12.24
CA ARG A 210 2.77 13.13 -13.48
C ARG A 210 1.59 12.18 -13.25
N THR A 211 0.70 12.05 -14.23
CA THR A 211 -0.35 11.00 -14.21
C THR A 211 0.27 9.65 -14.54
N VAL A 212 0.01 8.65 -13.71
CA VAL A 212 0.59 7.30 -13.82
C VAL A 212 -0.43 6.22 -14.20
N LEU A 213 -1.70 6.40 -13.84
CA LEU A 213 -2.82 5.59 -14.32
C LEU A 213 -4.15 6.36 -14.13
N HIS A 214 -5.23 5.83 -14.70
CA HIS A 214 -6.60 6.29 -14.44
C HIS A 214 -7.39 5.18 -13.75
N VAL A 215 -8.22 5.56 -12.79
CA VAL A 215 -9.03 4.67 -11.96
C VAL A 215 -10.50 5.09 -11.94
N ASP A 216 -11.38 4.14 -11.66
CA ASP A 216 -12.76 4.44 -11.28
C ASP A 216 -12.81 4.76 -9.78
N ASN A 217 -12.79 6.05 -9.46
CA ASN A 217 -12.84 6.57 -8.09
C ASN A 217 -14.26 6.65 -7.51
N SER A 218 -15.26 6.02 -8.16
CA SER A 218 -16.58 5.81 -7.55
C SER A 218 -16.58 4.68 -6.52
N LEU A 219 -15.55 3.84 -6.52
CA LEU A 219 -15.32 2.76 -5.57
C LEU A 219 -14.42 3.21 -4.42
N PRO A 220 -14.48 2.57 -3.23
CA PRO A 220 -13.44 2.74 -2.22
C PRO A 220 -12.12 2.18 -2.75
N LEU A 221 -11.10 3.03 -2.85
CA LEU A 221 -9.81 2.67 -3.42
C LEU A 221 -8.71 2.66 -2.35
N TYR A 222 -7.97 1.56 -2.27
CA TYR A 222 -6.79 1.39 -1.44
C TYR A 222 -5.54 1.54 -2.31
N MET A 223 -4.48 2.11 -1.74
CA MET A 223 -3.16 2.05 -2.37
C MET A 223 -2.45 0.78 -1.93
N TYR A 224 -1.73 0.16 -2.86
CA TYR A 224 -0.83 -0.93 -2.53
C TYR A 224 0.56 -0.69 -3.09
N PHE A 225 1.55 -1.26 -2.43
CA PHE A 225 2.94 -1.26 -2.85
C PHE A 225 3.47 -2.68 -2.81
N ASP A 226 4.34 -3.02 -3.75
CA ASP A 226 5.14 -4.24 -3.70
C ASP A 226 6.60 -3.84 -3.50
N LEU A 227 7.13 -4.16 -2.31
CA LEU A 227 8.53 -3.96 -1.94
C LEU A 227 9.39 -4.89 -2.78
N TYR A 228 9.67 -4.51 -4.01
CA TYR A 228 10.38 -5.30 -5.00
C TYR A 228 11.76 -4.70 -5.34
N GLY A 229 12.60 -5.52 -5.94
CA GLY A 229 13.88 -5.11 -6.51
C GLY A 229 14.80 -4.49 -5.46
N SER A 230 15.37 -3.34 -5.78
CA SER A 230 16.27 -2.64 -4.86
C SER A 230 15.58 -2.07 -3.63
N THR A 231 14.25 -1.96 -3.59
CA THR A 231 13.55 -1.36 -2.43
C THR A 231 13.32 -2.42 -1.35
N GLN A 232 13.95 -2.24 -0.19
CA GLN A 232 13.85 -3.18 0.93
C GLN A 232 12.83 -2.75 1.96
N ALA A 233 12.75 -1.45 2.25
CA ALA A 233 11.84 -0.92 3.24
C ALA A 233 11.38 0.49 2.92
N ILE A 234 10.12 0.77 3.26
CA ILE A 234 9.49 2.09 3.14
C ILE A 234 8.82 2.49 4.46
N LYS A 235 8.65 3.79 4.65
CA LYS A 235 7.92 4.37 5.77
C LYS A 235 6.83 5.32 5.27
N LEU A 236 5.61 5.15 5.78
CA LEU A 236 4.55 6.14 5.64
C LEU A 236 4.85 7.35 6.53
N ARG A 237 4.96 8.52 5.90
CA ARG A 237 5.04 9.80 6.60
C ARG A 237 3.66 10.32 7.00
N GLY A 238 2.62 9.89 6.28
CA GLY A 238 1.23 10.23 6.52
C GLY A 238 0.57 10.75 5.25
N THR A 239 -0.47 11.57 5.42
CA THR A 239 -1.24 12.16 4.32
C THR A 239 -1.38 13.67 4.46
N VAL A 240 -1.49 14.37 3.34
CA VAL A 240 -1.85 15.79 3.28
C VAL A 240 -2.92 16.00 2.21
N PHE A 241 -3.83 16.93 2.40
CA PHE A 241 -4.78 17.30 1.34
C PHE A 241 -4.09 18.22 0.34
N SER A 242 -4.22 17.87 -0.94
CA SER A 242 -3.69 18.61 -2.09
C SER A 242 -4.80 19.28 -2.89
#